data_AF-A0A961LZ81-F1
#
_entry.id   AF-A0A961LZ81-F1
#
_cell.length_a   1.000
_cell.length_b   1.000
_cell.length_c   1.000
_cell.angle_alpha   90.00
_cell.angle_beta   90.00
_cell.angle_gamma   90.00
#
_symmetry.space_group_name_H-M   'P 1'
#
loop_
_entity.id
_entity.type
_entity.pdbx_description
1 polymer ?
#
loop_
_entity_poly.entity_id
_entity_poly.type
_entity_poly.pdbx_seq_one_letter_code
_entity_poly.pdbx_strand_id
1 'polypeptide(L)'
;LYFHRPWADWFALTLFVGAAITDWFDGYLARLWKQESRFGAMLDPIADKAMVVIALLVITGYSGMDPWLILPATVILFREVFVAGLREYLGNTSRLLAVTKLAKWKTTAQMVAISTLFAALGLEYVREQALARNRDIIAEMTDTGLDAQHNVLSLANLSGQVVWDIGLALIWIAAALTAVTGWDYLKKALPYLRDSAE
;
A
#
# COMPACT_ATOMS: atom_id res chain seq x y z
N LEU A 1 6.18 12.70 -16.92
CA LEU A 1 4.84 12.07 -17.02
C LEU A 1 3.98 12.94 -17.94
N TYR A 2 3.19 12.35 -18.85
CA TYR A 2 2.42 13.07 -19.90
C TYR A 2 1.25 13.92 -19.39
N PHE A 3 0.92 13.83 -18.09
CA PHE A 3 -0.15 14.61 -17.46
C PHE A 3 0.43 15.52 -16.36
N HIS A 4 0.00 16.77 -16.36
CA HIS A 4 0.34 17.73 -15.31
C HIS A 4 -0.51 17.46 -14.06
N ARG A 5 0.11 17.52 -12.87
CA ARG A 5 -0.63 17.58 -11.61
C ARG A 5 -1.58 18.78 -11.65
N PRO A 6 -2.87 18.67 -11.24
CA PRO A 6 -3.50 17.66 -10.38
C PRO A 6 -4.09 16.43 -11.06
N TRP A 7 -4.27 16.49 -12.38
CA TRP A 7 -5.15 15.55 -13.07
C TRP A 7 -4.60 14.13 -13.02
N ALA A 8 -3.27 13.98 -13.01
CA ALA A 8 -2.60 12.71 -12.84
C ALA A 8 -2.94 12.01 -11.50
N ASP A 9 -3.02 12.75 -10.40
CA ASP A 9 -3.22 12.18 -9.05
C ASP A 9 -4.68 11.76 -8.84
N TRP A 10 -5.63 12.57 -9.29
CA TRP A 10 -7.06 12.21 -9.28
C TRP A 10 -7.37 11.04 -10.21
N PHE A 11 -6.71 10.99 -11.36
CA PHE A 11 -6.84 9.87 -12.28
C PHE A 11 -6.25 8.59 -11.67
N ALA A 12 -5.07 8.66 -11.05
CA ALA A 12 -4.48 7.52 -10.35
C ALA A 12 -5.35 7.03 -9.18
N LEU A 13 -5.90 7.95 -8.37
CA LEU A 13 -6.83 7.62 -7.28
C LEU A 13 -8.10 6.94 -7.82
N THR A 14 -8.71 7.51 -8.84
CA THR A 14 -9.95 6.98 -9.44
C THR A 14 -9.71 5.60 -10.05
N LEU A 15 -8.57 5.42 -10.72
CA LEU A 15 -8.19 4.16 -11.34
C LEU A 15 -7.85 3.10 -10.28
N PHE A 16 -7.19 3.48 -9.18
CA PHE A 16 -6.90 2.58 -8.05
C PHE A 16 -8.17 2.17 -7.30
N VAL A 17 -9.03 3.13 -6.94
CA VAL A 17 -10.30 2.86 -6.24
C VAL A 17 -11.24 2.07 -7.16
N GLY A 18 -11.32 2.44 -8.44
CA GLY A 18 -12.08 1.71 -9.44
C GLY A 18 -11.59 0.28 -9.61
N ALA A 19 -10.28 0.07 -9.69
CA ALA A 19 -9.68 -1.26 -9.75
C ALA A 19 -9.99 -2.07 -8.47
N ALA A 20 -9.85 -1.49 -7.29
CA ALA A 20 -10.12 -2.17 -6.02
C ALA A 20 -11.61 -2.54 -5.86
N ILE A 21 -12.53 -1.68 -6.28
CA ILE A 21 -13.97 -1.99 -6.27
C ILE A 21 -14.29 -3.07 -7.30
N THR A 22 -13.72 -2.98 -8.50
CA THR A 22 -13.93 -3.98 -9.56
C THR A 22 -13.39 -5.33 -9.15
N ASP A 23 -12.21 -5.39 -8.54
CA ASP A 23 -11.61 -6.62 -8.01
C ASP A 23 -12.44 -7.24 -6.88
N TRP A 24 -12.99 -6.40 -5.98
CA TRP A 24 -13.93 -6.86 -4.97
C TRP A 24 -15.23 -7.42 -5.59
N PHE A 25 -15.73 -6.78 -6.65
CA PHE A 25 -16.96 -7.17 -7.33
C PHE A 25 -16.79 -8.44 -8.17
N ASP A 26 -15.70 -8.55 -8.93
CA ASP A 26 -15.33 -9.73 -9.70
C ASP A 26 -15.05 -10.91 -8.77
N GLY A 27 -14.38 -10.67 -7.65
CA GLY A 27 -14.19 -11.67 -6.60
C GLY A 27 -15.49 -12.10 -5.92
N TYR A 28 -16.51 -11.23 -5.84
CA TYR A 28 -17.84 -11.56 -5.30
C TYR A 28 -18.69 -12.34 -6.32
N LEU A 29 -18.72 -11.92 -7.58
CA LEU A 29 -19.43 -12.60 -8.68
C LEU A 29 -18.81 -13.98 -8.99
N ALA A 30 -17.49 -14.11 -8.99
CA ALA A 30 -16.81 -15.39 -9.21
C ALA A 30 -17.18 -16.43 -8.13
N ARG A 31 -17.28 -16.00 -6.86
CA ARG A 31 -17.73 -16.84 -5.73
C ARG A 31 -19.22 -17.19 -5.82
N LEU A 32 -20.04 -16.33 -6.42
CA LEU A 32 -21.48 -16.57 -6.60
C LEU A 32 -21.79 -17.48 -7.81
N TRP A 33 -20.95 -17.44 -8.87
CA TRP A 33 -21.20 -18.15 -10.13
C TRP A 33 -20.35 -19.41 -10.36
N LYS A 34 -19.42 -19.76 -9.45
CA LYS A 34 -18.56 -20.95 -9.55
C LYS A 34 -17.81 -21.08 -10.89
N GLN A 35 -17.65 -20.00 -11.64
CA GLN A 35 -16.83 -19.95 -12.84
C GLN A 35 -15.46 -19.39 -12.49
N GLU A 36 -14.59 -20.26 -11.99
CA GLU A 36 -13.15 -19.97 -11.91
C GLU A 36 -12.49 -20.54 -13.16
N SER A 37 -12.09 -19.69 -14.10
CA SER A 37 -11.24 -20.14 -15.20
C SER A 37 -9.84 -20.45 -14.66
N ARG A 38 -9.21 -21.53 -15.15
CA ARG A 38 -7.83 -21.90 -14.74
C ARG A 38 -6.83 -20.78 -14.98
N PHE A 39 -7.09 -19.92 -15.95
CA PHE A 39 -6.28 -18.74 -16.27
C PHE A 39 -6.50 -17.61 -15.26
N GLY A 40 -7.75 -17.29 -14.92
CA GLY A 40 -8.08 -16.29 -13.91
C GLY A 40 -7.54 -16.64 -12.51
N ALA A 41 -7.67 -17.92 -12.10
CA ALA A 41 -7.12 -18.40 -10.85
C ALA A 41 -5.59 -18.33 -10.76
N MET A 42 -4.89 -18.33 -11.90
CA MET A 42 -3.44 -18.13 -11.96
C MET A 42 -3.06 -16.63 -11.90
N LEU A 43 -3.85 -15.76 -12.53
CA LEU A 43 -3.59 -14.31 -12.58
C LEU A 43 -3.86 -13.60 -11.26
N ASP A 44 -4.86 -14.04 -10.50
CA ASP A 44 -5.30 -13.39 -9.26
C ASP A 44 -4.16 -13.18 -8.23
N PRO A 45 -3.34 -14.20 -7.88
CA PRO A 45 -2.19 -14.02 -6.97
C PRO A 45 -1.04 -13.19 -7.55
N ILE A 46 -0.98 -13.02 -8.87
CA ILE A 46 0.04 -12.22 -9.55
C ILE A 46 -0.37 -10.74 -9.48
N ALA A 47 -1.64 -10.45 -9.78
CA ALA A 47 -2.20 -9.10 -9.74
C ALA A 47 -2.12 -8.48 -8.35
N ASP A 48 -2.49 -9.23 -7.30
CA ASP A 48 -2.43 -8.76 -5.90
C ASP A 48 -1.02 -8.31 -5.50
N LYS A 49 0.00 -9.10 -5.86
CA LYS A 49 1.40 -8.75 -5.60
C LYS A 49 1.88 -7.57 -6.43
N ALA A 50 1.56 -7.54 -7.72
CA ALA A 50 1.96 -6.45 -8.60
C ALA A 50 1.37 -5.10 -8.13
N MET A 51 0.10 -5.10 -7.72
CA MET A 51 -0.59 -3.93 -7.17
C MET A 51 0.17 -3.35 -5.96
N VAL A 52 0.51 -4.20 -4.99
CA VAL A 52 1.31 -3.81 -3.82
C VAL A 52 2.66 -3.19 -4.22
N VAL A 53 3.38 -3.86 -5.13
CA VAL A 53 4.73 -3.41 -5.51
C VAL A 53 4.68 -2.04 -6.18
N ILE A 54 3.75 -1.87 -7.12
CA ILE A 54 3.56 -0.61 -7.84
C ILE A 54 3.12 0.49 -6.87
N ALA A 55 2.18 0.20 -5.96
CA ALA A 55 1.72 1.16 -4.98
C ALA A 55 2.85 1.68 -4.09
N LEU A 56 3.67 0.78 -3.52
CA LEU A 56 4.81 1.18 -2.69
C LEU A 56 5.85 1.99 -3.49
N LEU A 57 6.15 1.58 -4.73
CA LEU A 57 7.07 2.31 -5.59
C LEU A 57 6.60 3.74 -5.87
N VAL A 58 5.31 3.91 -6.16
CA VAL A 58 4.69 5.22 -6.41
C VAL A 58 4.71 6.07 -5.15
N ILE A 59 4.27 5.53 -4.01
CA ILE A 59 4.23 6.25 -2.73
C ILE A 59 5.62 6.71 -2.33
N THR A 60 6.61 5.81 -2.35
CA THR A 60 8.02 6.15 -2.03
C THR A 60 8.61 7.17 -2.99
N GLY A 61 8.28 7.08 -4.29
CA GLY A 61 8.74 8.05 -5.28
C GLY A 61 8.17 9.44 -5.06
N TYR A 62 6.91 9.55 -4.64
CA TYR A 62 6.26 10.85 -4.40
C TYR A 62 6.49 11.42 -3.00
N SER A 63 6.86 10.59 -2.02
CA SER A 63 7.18 11.05 -0.66
C SER A 63 8.61 11.56 -0.49
N GLY A 64 9.30 11.90 -1.59
CA GLY A 64 10.69 12.38 -1.54
C GLY A 64 11.70 11.34 -1.04
N MET A 65 11.40 10.05 -1.17
CA MET A 65 12.27 8.96 -0.69
C MET A 65 12.52 9.01 0.83
N ASP A 66 11.49 9.32 1.62
CA ASP A 66 11.54 9.24 3.09
C ASP A 66 12.10 7.87 3.57
N PRO A 67 13.26 7.86 4.26
CA PRO A 67 13.86 6.63 4.79
C PRO A 67 12.92 5.82 5.69
N TRP A 68 12.03 6.48 6.42
CA TRP A 68 11.08 5.80 7.32
C TRP A 68 10.02 5.00 6.59
N LEU A 69 9.76 5.33 5.32
CA LEU A 69 8.84 4.60 4.45
C LEU A 69 9.59 3.59 3.57
N ILE A 70 10.81 3.89 3.16
CA ILE A 70 11.64 3.00 2.33
C ILE A 70 11.97 1.70 3.06
N LEU A 71 12.33 1.78 4.34
CA LEU A 71 12.68 0.59 5.13
C LEU A 71 11.53 -0.45 5.18
N PRO A 72 10.31 -0.11 5.64
CA PRO A 72 9.21 -1.05 5.67
C PRO A 72 8.79 -1.50 4.26
N ALA A 73 8.80 -0.60 3.26
CA ALA A 73 8.51 -0.95 1.87
C ALA A 73 9.49 -2.00 1.34
N THR A 74 10.79 -1.83 1.57
CA THR A 74 11.83 -2.77 1.14
C THR A 74 11.66 -4.15 1.77
N VAL A 75 11.35 -4.20 3.07
CA VAL A 75 11.07 -5.47 3.78
C VAL A 75 9.88 -6.19 3.16
N ILE A 76 8.81 -5.46 2.84
CA ILE A 76 7.61 -6.00 2.21
C ILE A 76 7.95 -6.56 0.82
N LEU A 77 8.62 -5.77 -0.03
CA LEU A 77 8.99 -6.16 -1.39
C LEU A 77 9.91 -7.39 -1.40
N PHE A 78 10.98 -7.37 -0.60
CA PHE A 78 11.90 -8.49 -0.46
C PHE A 78 11.14 -9.77 -0.11
N ARG A 79 10.24 -9.69 0.87
CA ARG A 79 9.47 -10.86 1.32
C ARG A 79 8.50 -11.37 0.27
N GLU A 80 7.80 -10.48 -0.45
CA GLU A 80 6.88 -10.91 -1.51
C GLU A 80 7.58 -11.69 -2.63
N VAL A 81 8.78 -11.24 -3.03
CA VAL A 81 9.63 -11.94 -4.01
C VAL A 81 10.20 -13.23 -3.42
N PHE A 82 10.76 -13.18 -2.22
CA PHE A 82 11.39 -14.33 -1.56
C PHE A 82 10.42 -15.50 -1.34
N VAL A 83 9.24 -15.21 -0.76
CA VAL A 83 8.23 -16.25 -0.50
C VAL A 83 7.63 -16.77 -1.80
N ALA A 84 7.52 -15.94 -2.84
CA ALA A 84 7.10 -16.38 -4.17
C ALA A 84 8.10 -17.40 -4.76
N GLY A 85 9.39 -17.05 -4.81
CA GLY A 85 10.42 -17.94 -5.33
C GLY A 85 10.55 -19.23 -4.54
N LEU A 86 10.44 -19.17 -3.21
CA LEU A 86 10.46 -20.36 -2.37
C LEU A 86 9.24 -21.27 -2.60
N ARG A 87 8.07 -20.68 -2.86
CA ARG A 87 6.85 -21.44 -3.19
C ARG A 87 6.97 -22.12 -4.56
N GLU A 88 7.52 -21.42 -5.53
CA GLU A 88 7.78 -21.96 -6.87
C GLU A 88 8.76 -23.13 -6.80
N TYR A 89 9.89 -22.96 -6.09
CA TYR A 89 10.89 -24.02 -5.90
C TYR A 89 10.31 -25.29 -5.24
N LEU A 90 9.51 -25.12 -4.18
CA LEU A 90 8.90 -26.24 -3.48
C LEU A 90 7.76 -26.93 -4.25
N GLY A 91 7.30 -26.34 -5.36
CA GLY A 91 6.25 -26.90 -6.22
C GLY A 91 5.04 -27.41 -5.44
N ASN A 92 4.71 -28.70 -5.59
CA ASN A 92 3.56 -29.33 -4.94
C ASN A 92 3.68 -29.41 -3.41
N THR A 93 4.90 -29.50 -2.87
CA THR A 93 5.16 -29.56 -1.42
C THR A 93 4.77 -28.27 -0.72
N SER A 94 4.78 -27.14 -1.44
CA SER A 94 4.33 -25.86 -0.90
C SER A 94 2.88 -25.87 -0.41
N ARG A 95 2.01 -26.72 -0.99
CA ARG A 95 0.61 -26.88 -0.56
C ARG A 95 0.47 -27.52 0.82
N LEU A 96 1.50 -28.23 1.29
CA LEU A 96 1.54 -28.86 2.61
C LEU A 96 1.95 -27.86 3.71
N LEU A 97 2.50 -26.71 3.33
CA LEU A 97 2.91 -25.68 4.28
C LEU A 97 1.68 -24.92 4.80
N ALA A 98 1.19 -25.34 5.97
CA ALA A 98 0.03 -24.71 6.62
C ALA A 98 0.25 -23.20 6.83
N VAL A 99 -0.65 -22.39 6.26
CA VAL A 99 -0.65 -20.93 6.38
C VAL A 99 -1.08 -20.54 7.79
N THR A 100 -0.31 -19.66 8.44
CA THR A 100 -0.65 -19.16 9.79
C THR A 100 -1.82 -18.18 9.73
N LYS A 101 -2.62 -18.07 10.80
CA LYS A 101 -3.69 -17.06 10.88
C LYS A 101 -3.14 -15.62 10.72
N LEU A 102 -1.93 -15.37 11.21
CA LEU A 102 -1.19 -14.12 11.02
C LEU A 102 -0.99 -13.76 9.53
N ALA A 103 -0.72 -14.74 8.68
CA ALA A 103 -0.55 -14.52 7.25
C ALA A 103 -1.85 -14.12 6.53
N LYS A 104 -3.03 -14.32 7.13
CA LYS A 104 -4.30 -13.82 6.61
C LYS A 104 -4.52 -12.34 6.92
N TRP A 105 -4.09 -11.89 8.10
CA TRP A 105 -4.22 -10.48 8.51
C TRP A 105 -3.18 -9.56 7.87
N LYS A 106 -2.05 -10.11 7.41
CA LYS A 106 -0.97 -9.32 6.81
C LYS A 106 -1.44 -8.50 5.59
N THR A 107 -2.23 -9.10 4.71
CA THR A 107 -2.68 -8.47 3.45
C THR A 107 -3.65 -7.35 3.76
N THR A 108 -4.59 -7.56 4.68
CA THR A 108 -5.49 -6.50 5.15
C THR A 108 -4.72 -5.35 5.77
N ALA A 109 -3.77 -5.62 6.67
CA ALA A 109 -2.94 -4.58 7.28
C ALA A 109 -2.17 -3.77 6.23
N GLN A 110 -1.62 -4.44 5.23
CA GLN A 110 -0.85 -3.83 4.15
C GLN A 110 -1.71 -2.98 3.21
N MET A 111 -2.90 -3.46 2.83
CA MET A 111 -3.83 -2.71 1.99
C MET A 111 -4.36 -1.46 2.71
N VAL A 112 -4.65 -1.57 4.01
CA VAL A 112 -5.07 -0.44 4.84
C VAL A 112 -3.93 0.59 4.98
N ALA A 113 -2.70 0.14 5.19
CA ALA A 113 -1.52 1.02 5.25
C ALA A 113 -1.32 1.79 3.95
N ILE A 114 -1.30 1.09 2.81
CA ILE A 114 -1.11 1.68 1.47
C ILE A 114 -2.24 2.67 1.15
N SER A 115 -3.49 2.32 1.44
CA SER A 115 -4.64 3.19 1.19
C SER A 115 -4.55 4.48 2.02
N THR A 116 -4.14 4.36 3.29
CA THR A 116 -3.97 5.52 4.18
C THR A 116 -2.84 6.43 3.71
N LEU A 117 -1.71 5.86 3.25
CA LEU A 117 -0.59 6.63 2.69
C LEU A 117 -0.97 7.36 1.39
N PHE A 118 -1.75 6.72 0.51
CA PHE A 118 -2.28 7.40 -0.68
C PHE A 118 -3.23 8.54 -0.32
N ALA A 119 -4.09 8.34 0.67
CA ALA A 119 -4.98 9.39 1.17
C ALA A 119 -4.17 10.57 1.75
N ALA A 120 -3.10 10.29 2.49
CA ALA A 120 -2.20 11.31 3.03
C ALA A 120 -1.56 12.14 1.90
N LEU A 121 -1.02 11.48 0.86
CA LEU A 121 -0.44 12.17 -0.30
C LEU A 121 -1.47 13.02 -1.04
N GLY A 122 -2.69 12.51 -1.22
CA GLY A 122 -3.78 13.26 -1.86
C GLY A 122 -4.20 14.48 -1.04
N LEU A 123 -4.29 14.34 0.28
CA LEU A 123 -4.65 15.43 1.19
C LEU A 123 -3.58 16.52 1.22
N GLU A 124 -2.31 16.13 1.27
CA GLU A 124 -1.17 17.05 1.20
C GLU A 124 -1.19 17.84 -0.12
N TYR A 125 -1.49 17.17 -1.22
CA TYR A 125 -1.59 17.82 -2.52
C TYR A 125 -2.76 18.82 -2.62
N VAL A 126 -3.93 18.49 -2.07
CA VAL A 126 -5.08 19.42 -1.98
C VAL A 126 -4.73 20.61 -1.08
N ARG A 127 -4.00 20.38 0.01
CA ARG A 127 -3.51 21.42 0.93
C ARG A 127 -2.59 22.40 0.22
N GLU A 128 -1.58 21.91 -0.49
CA GLU A 128 -0.64 22.75 -1.26
C GLU A 128 -1.38 23.62 -2.30
N GLN A 129 -2.38 23.05 -2.99
CA GLN A 129 -3.20 23.82 -3.93
C GLN A 129 -4.09 24.87 -3.25
N ALA A 130 -4.71 24.54 -2.12
CA ALA A 130 -5.55 25.48 -1.37
C ALA A 130 -4.72 26.66 -0.86
N LEU A 131 -3.51 26.38 -0.37
CA LEU A 131 -2.52 27.39 0.03
C LEU A 131 -2.07 28.25 -1.15
N ALA A 132 -1.73 27.64 -2.29
CA ALA A 132 -1.30 28.35 -3.48
C ALA A 132 -2.41 29.27 -4.05
N ARG A 133 -3.66 28.81 -4.03
CA ARG A 133 -4.82 29.58 -4.51
C ARG A 133 -5.16 30.77 -3.62
N ASN A 134 -5.00 30.62 -2.30
CA ASN A 134 -5.35 31.65 -1.32
C ASN A 134 -4.14 32.47 -0.85
N ARG A 135 -2.96 32.33 -1.48
CA ARG A 135 -1.71 32.95 -1.03
C ARG A 135 -1.82 34.46 -0.84
N ASP A 136 -2.47 35.14 -1.79
CA ASP A 136 -2.59 36.60 -1.77
C ASP A 136 -3.58 37.06 -0.68
N ILE A 137 -4.66 36.30 -0.48
CA ILE A 137 -5.64 36.50 0.59
C ILE A 137 -5.01 36.25 1.98
N ILE A 138 -4.18 35.21 2.10
CA ILE A 138 -3.46 34.88 3.34
C ILE A 138 -2.41 35.95 3.66
N ALA A 139 -1.73 36.49 2.65
CA ALA A 139 -0.79 37.60 2.84
C ALA A 139 -1.50 38.86 3.37
N GLU A 140 -2.70 39.16 2.85
CA GLU A 140 -3.54 40.29 3.29
C GLU A 140 -4.16 40.05 4.70
N MET A 141 -4.56 38.81 5.02
CA MET A 141 -5.03 38.43 6.36
C MET A 141 -3.92 38.49 7.42
N THR A 142 -2.68 38.17 7.04
CA THR A 142 -1.51 38.27 7.93
C THR A 142 -1.22 39.74 8.28
N ASP A 143 -1.40 40.65 7.32
CA ASP A 143 -1.15 42.08 7.49
C ASP A 143 -2.24 42.79 8.33
N THR A 144 -3.47 42.24 8.36
CA THR A 144 -4.61 42.79 9.10
C THR A 144 -4.74 42.30 10.55
N GLY A 145 -3.84 41.42 11.02
CA GLY A 145 -3.75 41.03 12.43
C GLY A 145 -4.90 40.15 12.96
N LEU A 146 -5.68 39.51 12.09
CA LEU A 146 -6.75 38.59 12.47
C LEU A 146 -6.21 37.16 12.63
N ASP A 147 -6.08 36.68 13.88
CA ASP A 147 -5.62 35.33 14.27
C ASP A 147 -6.50 34.16 13.79
N ALA A 148 -7.48 34.39 12.92
CA ALA A 148 -8.26 33.33 12.28
C ALA A 148 -7.40 32.43 11.36
N GLN A 149 -6.26 32.96 10.89
CA GLN A 149 -5.28 32.25 10.05
C GLN A 149 -4.63 31.05 10.76
N HIS A 150 -4.47 31.10 12.10
CA HIS A 150 -3.86 30.00 12.84
C HIS A 150 -4.81 28.80 13.01
N ASN A 151 -6.12 28.98 13.08
CA ASN A 151 -7.04 27.87 13.39
C ASN A 151 -7.41 27.02 12.18
N VAL A 152 -7.79 27.62 11.05
CA VAL A 152 -8.25 26.83 9.90
C VAL A 152 -7.08 26.12 9.21
N LEU A 153 -5.92 26.78 9.14
CA LEU A 153 -4.72 26.22 8.55
C LEU A 153 -4.01 25.24 9.49
N SER A 154 -3.99 25.45 10.81
CA SER A 154 -3.46 24.45 11.75
C SER A 154 -4.31 23.19 11.80
N LEU A 155 -5.65 23.28 11.76
CA LEU A 155 -6.53 22.11 11.72
C LEU A 155 -6.34 21.30 10.42
N ALA A 156 -6.16 21.98 9.29
CA ALA A 156 -5.82 21.32 8.02
C ALA A 156 -4.42 20.66 8.07
N ASN A 157 -3.41 21.35 8.61
CA ASN A 157 -2.05 20.82 8.78
C ASN A 157 -2.03 19.60 9.72
N LEU A 158 -2.78 19.66 10.82
CA LEU A 158 -2.94 18.54 11.75
C LEU A 158 -3.58 17.34 11.04
N SER A 159 -4.61 17.56 10.21
CA SER A 159 -5.27 16.45 9.51
C SER A 159 -4.36 15.73 8.50
N GLY A 160 -3.54 16.47 7.73
CA GLY A 160 -2.61 15.87 6.76
C GLY A 160 -1.48 15.10 7.41
N GLN A 161 -0.82 15.72 8.40
CA GLN A 161 0.31 15.13 9.09
C GLN A 161 -0.10 13.90 9.92
N VAL A 162 -1.24 13.96 10.61
CA VAL A 162 -1.76 12.81 11.39
C VAL A 162 -2.06 11.63 10.48
N VAL A 163 -2.66 11.85 9.31
CA VAL A 163 -2.96 10.75 8.37
C VAL A 163 -1.67 10.14 7.81
N TRP A 164 -0.65 10.97 7.55
CA TRP A 164 0.68 10.48 7.16
C TRP A 164 1.31 9.62 8.25
N ASP A 165 1.35 10.10 9.49
CA ASP A 165 1.93 9.39 10.63
C ASP A 165 1.21 8.06 10.91
N ILE A 166 -0.13 8.05 10.80
CA ILE A 166 -0.92 6.83 10.90
C ILE A 166 -0.57 5.88 9.76
N GLY A 167 -0.49 6.36 8.52
CA GLY A 167 -0.09 5.55 7.37
C GLY A 167 1.31 4.94 7.55
N LEU A 168 2.25 5.72 8.09
CA LEU A 168 3.61 5.28 8.39
C LEU A 168 3.61 4.19 9.47
N ALA A 169 2.91 4.41 10.59
CA ALA A 169 2.79 3.42 11.65
C ALA A 169 2.17 2.11 11.14
N LEU A 170 1.12 2.21 10.32
CA LEU A 170 0.45 1.05 9.71
C LEU A 170 1.40 0.29 8.77
N ILE A 171 2.23 0.98 7.97
CA ILE A 171 3.15 0.29 7.06
C ILE A 171 4.27 -0.43 7.82
N TRP A 172 4.71 0.11 8.95
CA TRP A 172 5.66 -0.56 9.84
C TRP A 172 5.06 -1.81 10.48
N ILE A 173 3.80 -1.75 10.93
CA ILE A 173 3.07 -2.92 11.43
C ILE A 173 2.94 -3.96 10.32
N ALA A 174 2.55 -3.55 9.12
CA ALA A 174 2.44 -4.43 7.97
C ALA A 174 3.78 -5.08 7.60
N ALA A 175 4.88 -4.32 7.63
CA ALA A 175 6.23 -4.84 7.38
C ALA A 175 6.67 -5.85 8.44
N ALA A 176 6.42 -5.58 9.73
CA ALA A 176 6.72 -6.50 10.82
C ALA A 176 5.92 -7.82 10.68
N LEU A 177 4.61 -7.74 10.43
CA LEU A 177 3.77 -8.91 10.17
C LEU A 177 4.26 -9.69 8.95
N THR A 178 4.66 -8.98 7.90
CA THR A 178 5.17 -9.57 6.66
C THR A 178 6.48 -10.30 6.89
N ALA A 179 7.40 -9.73 7.66
CA ALA A 179 8.67 -10.34 8.04
C ALA A 179 8.47 -11.59 8.92
N VAL A 180 7.65 -11.51 9.96
CA VAL A 180 7.34 -12.64 10.85
C VAL A 180 6.74 -13.80 10.06
N THR A 181 5.75 -13.51 9.21
CA THR A 181 5.09 -14.54 8.40
C THR A 181 6.00 -15.09 7.29
N GLY A 182 6.94 -14.30 6.78
CA GLY A 182 7.98 -14.76 5.86
C GLY A 182 8.95 -15.73 6.54
N TRP A 183 9.38 -15.40 7.75
CA TRP A 183 10.25 -16.25 8.57
C TRP A 183 9.58 -17.56 8.98
N ASP A 184 8.31 -17.51 9.37
CA ASP A 184 7.51 -18.71 9.67
C ASP A 184 7.43 -19.64 8.46
N TYR A 185 7.23 -19.07 7.26
CA TYR A 185 7.19 -19.86 6.03
C TYR A 185 8.54 -20.48 5.72
N LEU A 186 9.63 -19.72 5.83
CA LEU A 186 11.00 -20.21 5.62
C LEU A 186 11.34 -21.36 6.58
N LYS A 187 11.04 -21.22 7.87
CA LYS A 187 11.24 -22.29 8.86
C LYS A 187 10.53 -23.58 8.49
N LYS A 188 9.29 -23.49 8.02
CA LYS A 188 8.51 -24.67 7.60
C LYS A 188 9.02 -25.27 6.28
N ALA A 189 9.58 -24.43 5.40
CA ALA A 189 10.18 -24.85 4.14
C ALA A 189 11.56 -25.50 4.32
N LEU A 190 12.33 -25.09 5.34
CA LEU A 190 13.73 -25.48 5.53
C LEU A 190 13.99 -27.00 5.54
N PRO A 191 13.16 -27.86 6.17
CA PRO A 191 13.34 -29.31 6.10
C PRO A 191 13.28 -29.84 4.66
N TYR A 192 12.29 -29.40 3.88
CA TYR A 192 12.09 -29.83 2.50
C TYR A 192 13.19 -29.35 1.55
N LEU A 193 13.83 -28.21 1.86
CA LEU A 193 15.00 -27.71 1.10
C LEU A 193 16.25 -28.57 1.32
N ARG A 194 16.34 -29.27 2.47
CA ARG A 194 17.49 -30.11 2.81
C ARG A 194 17.31 -31.53 2.29
N ASP A 195 16.09 -32.04 2.27
CA ASP A 195 15.77 -33.40 1.80
C ASP A 195 15.71 -33.51 0.26
N SER A 196 15.61 -32.39 -0.47
CA SER A 196 15.66 -32.38 -1.96
C SER A 196 17.08 -32.24 -2.51
N ALA A 197 18.10 -32.25 -1.65
CA ALA A 197 19.52 -32.16 -2.01
C ALA A 197 20.24 -33.53 -2.09
N GLU A 198 19.50 -34.64 -1.92
CA GLU A 198 19.95 -36.02 -2.20
C GLU A 198 19.24 -36.57 -3.45
#